data_AF-A0A933AMM3-F1
#
_entry.id   AF-A0A933AMM3-F1
#
_cell.length_a   1.000
_cell.length_b   1.000
_cell.length_c   1.000
_cell.angle_alpha   90.00
_cell.angle_beta   90.00
_cell.angle_gamma   90.00
#
_symmetry.space_group_name_H-M   'P 1'
#
loop_
_entity.id
_entity.type
_entity.pdbx_description
1 polymer ?
#
loop_
_entity_poly.entity_id
_entity_poly.type
_entity_poly.pdbx_seq_one_letter_code
_entity_poly.pdbx_strand_id
1 'polypeptide(L)'
;MQTFCWSVQRSMVVLAVATLAVVWLSELLVGAVEPIVHQFPFITEFFLGIVLIPIVGNVAEHIVGVQVAIKNQMDLSVEIAVGSSLQVALFVAPVLVFVSLLVGKPYLTLHFNQFELIAMMAGAVIVALVSADGETNWLEGVQLLVVYAMLALAFFFLPA
;
A
#
# COMPACT_ATOMS: atom_id res chain seq x y z
N MET A 1 -5.71 2.40 32.19
CA MET A 1 -4.63 2.60 31.22
C MET A 1 -4.18 4.05 31.34
N GLN A 2 -3.02 4.32 31.95
CA GLN A 2 -2.43 5.66 31.90
C GLN A 2 -1.95 5.90 30.47
N THR A 3 -2.64 6.76 29.71
CA THR A 3 -2.15 7.20 28.42
C THR A 3 -0.95 8.11 28.68
N PHE A 4 0.25 7.61 28.40
CA PHE A 4 1.46 8.44 28.38
C PHE A 4 1.36 9.43 27.20
N CYS A 5 0.55 10.48 27.36
CA CYS A 5 0.41 11.52 26.34
C CYS A 5 1.69 12.34 26.29
N TRP A 6 2.43 12.21 25.19
CA TRP A 6 3.56 13.10 24.92
C TRP A 6 3.06 14.55 24.79
N SER A 7 3.86 15.50 25.30
CA SER A 7 3.62 16.92 25.02
C SER A 7 3.65 17.17 23.52
N VAL A 8 2.82 18.09 23.02
CA VAL A 8 2.75 18.47 21.59
C VAL A 8 4.13 18.71 20.99
N GLN A 9 5.03 19.40 21.70
CA GLN A 9 6.40 19.65 21.24
C GLN A 9 7.17 18.36 20.96
N ARG A 10 7.13 17.38 21.87
CA ARG A 10 7.79 16.08 21.68
C ARG A 10 7.19 15.31 20.51
N SER A 11 5.86 15.29 20.38
CA SER A 11 5.19 14.64 19.25
C SER A 11 5.58 15.26 17.91
N MET A 12 5.63 16.60 17.81
CA MET A 12 6.05 17.31 16.60
C MET A 12 7.51 17.04 16.25
N VAL A 13 8.40 17.01 17.25
CA VAL A 13 9.83 16.71 17.03
C VAL A 13 10.01 15.27 16.52
N VAL A 14 9.35 14.30 17.16
CA VAL A 14 9.46 12.89 16.72
C VAL A 14 8.87 12.71 15.33
N LEU A 15 7.72 13.33 15.03
CA LEU A 15 7.13 13.29 13.70
C LEU A 15 8.09 13.86 12.65
N ALA A 16 8.66 15.05 12.88
CA ALA A 16 9.59 15.67 11.94
C ALA A 16 10.84 14.81 11.69
N VAL A 17 11.43 14.24 12.75
CA VAL A 17 12.61 13.36 12.63
C VAL A 17 12.25 12.08 11.88
N ALA A 18 11.11 11.46 12.17
CA ALA A 18 10.64 10.27 11.47
C ALA A 18 10.39 10.55 9.99
N THR A 19 9.73 11.67 9.66
CA THR A 19 9.49 12.08 8.27
C THR A 19 10.80 12.29 7.51
N LEU A 20 11.80 12.97 8.10
CA LEU A 20 13.11 13.16 7.47
C LEU A 20 13.84 11.82 7.26
N ALA A 21 13.75 10.90 8.22
CA ALA A 21 14.32 9.57 8.07
C ALA A 21 13.63 8.78 6.93
N VAL A 22 12.30 8.88 6.81
CA VAL A 22 11.56 8.25 5.70
C VAL A 22 11.98 8.86 4.36
N VAL A 23 12.11 10.19 4.25
CA VAL A 23 12.60 10.84 3.02
C VAL A 23 13.97 10.28 2.61
N TRP A 24 14.91 10.18 3.56
CA TRP A 24 16.23 9.62 3.29
C TRP A 24 16.18 8.15 2.86
N LEU A 25 15.37 7.33 3.53
CA LEU A 25 15.16 5.93 3.15
C LEU A 25 14.48 5.79 1.78
N SER A 26 13.57 6.69 1.41
CA SER A 26 12.93 6.71 0.11
C SER A 26 13.92 7.02 -1.01
N GLU A 27 14.86 7.94 -0.82
CA GLU A 27 15.94 8.19 -1.79
C GLU A 27 16.82 6.95 -2.00
N LEU A 28 17.19 6.28 -0.90
CA LEU A 28 17.96 5.03 -0.97
C LEU A 28 17.17 3.90 -1.68
N LEU A 29 15.87 3.79 -1.40
CA LEU A 29 14.99 2.80 -2.01
C LEU A 29 14.89 3.01 -3.53
N VAL A 30 14.58 4.24 -3.97
CA VAL A 30 14.47 4.57 -5.39
C VAL A 30 15.82 4.36 -6.10
N GLY A 31 16.93 4.78 -5.47
CA GLY A 31 18.28 4.55 -6.02
C GLY A 31 18.68 3.07 -6.10
N ALA A 32 18.04 2.18 -5.33
CA ALA A 32 18.30 0.75 -5.37
C ALA A 32 17.46 0.00 -6.44
N VAL A 33 16.37 0.60 -6.94
CA VAL A 33 15.50 -0.03 -7.95
C VAL A 33 16.25 -0.34 -9.24
N GLU A 34 16.93 0.66 -9.82
CA GLU A 34 17.61 0.53 -11.11
C GLU A 34 18.73 -0.55 -11.09
N PRO A 35 19.64 -0.60 -10.09
CA PRO A 35 20.59 -1.70 -9.96
C PRO A 35 19.96 -3.08 -9.84
N ILE A 36 18.83 -3.21 -9.13
CA ILE A 36 18.14 -4.50 -8.95
C ILE A 36 17.59 -4.99 -10.29
N VAL A 37 16.93 -4.11 -11.04
CA VAL A 37 16.35 -4.44 -12.35
C VAL A 37 17.45 -4.81 -13.36
N HIS A 38 18.60 -4.14 -13.31
CA HIS A 38 19.76 -4.51 -14.14
C HIS A 38 20.39 -5.86 -13.76
N GLN A 39 20.51 -6.19 -12.48
CA GLN A 39 21.09 -7.45 -12.02
C GLN A 39 20.14 -8.64 -12.18
N PHE A 40 18.83 -8.39 -12.04
CA PHE A 40 17.79 -9.40 -12.12
C PHE A 40 16.75 -8.98 -13.18
N PRO A 41 17.04 -9.21 -14.49
CA PRO A 41 16.18 -8.74 -15.58
C PRO A 41 14.76 -9.30 -15.58
N PHE A 42 14.54 -10.38 -14.83
CA PHE A 42 13.22 -10.98 -14.63
C PHE A 42 12.36 -10.22 -13.60
N ILE A 43 12.94 -9.29 -12.83
CA ILE A 43 12.23 -8.40 -11.91
C ILE A 43 12.06 -7.05 -12.60
N THR A 44 10.82 -6.69 -12.91
CA THR A 44 10.51 -5.42 -13.58
C THR A 44 10.29 -4.29 -12.58
N GLU A 45 10.58 -3.05 -12.97
CA GLU A 45 10.20 -1.85 -12.19
C GLU A 45 8.70 -1.84 -11.90
N PHE A 46 7.91 -2.32 -12.86
CA PHE A 46 6.47 -2.46 -12.74
C PHE A 46 6.07 -3.41 -11.59
N PHE A 47 6.66 -4.61 -11.52
CA PHE A 47 6.41 -5.55 -10.41
C PHE A 47 6.84 -4.98 -9.06
N LEU A 48 8.01 -4.32 -9.01
CA LEU A 48 8.48 -3.65 -7.80
C LEU A 48 7.48 -2.58 -7.34
N GLY A 49 6.99 -1.77 -8.27
CA GLY A 49 6.06 -0.68 -8.01
C GLY A 49 4.69 -1.13 -7.52
N ILE A 50 4.15 -2.23 -8.06
CA ILE A 50 2.78 -2.67 -7.73
C ILE A 50 2.72 -3.66 -6.56
N VAL A 51 3.77 -4.46 -6.34
CA VAL A 51 3.79 -5.49 -5.28
C VAL A 51 4.68 -5.07 -4.11
N LEU A 52 5.97 -4.85 -4.35
CA LEU A 52 6.94 -4.73 -3.24
C LEU A 52 6.89 -3.37 -2.53
N ILE A 53 6.85 -2.27 -3.28
CA ILE A 53 6.85 -0.92 -2.71
C ILE A 53 5.63 -0.69 -1.80
N PRO A 54 4.38 -1.05 -2.19
CA PRO A 54 3.20 -0.87 -1.34
C PRO A 54 3.24 -1.72 -0.07
N ILE A 55 3.76 -2.96 -0.12
CA ILE A 55 3.89 -3.81 1.07
C ILE A 55 4.79 -3.13 2.10
N VAL A 56 5.94 -2.61 1.68
CA VAL A 56 6.88 -1.95 2.59
C VAL A 56 6.31 -0.62 3.09
N GLY A 57 5.71 0.17 2.20
CA GLY A 57 5.11 1.46 2.54
C GLY A 57 3.99 1.36 3.58
N ASN A 58 3.20 0.29 3.52
CA ASN A 58 2.01 0.10 4.36
C ASN A 58 2.22 -0.96 5.46
N VAL A 59 3.45 -1.46 5.66
CA VAL A 59 3.72 -2.57 6.60
C VAL A 59 3.26 -2.27 8.03
N ALA A 60 3.43 -1.02 8.47
CA ALA A 60 3.03 -0.59 9.80
C ALA A 60 1.50 -0.70 9.98
N GLU A 61 0.72 -0.26 8.99
CA GLU A 61 -0.74 -0.34 9.01
C GLU A 61 -1.21 -1.79 8.95
N HIS A 62 -0.56 -2.64 8.13
CA HIS A 62 -0.86 -4.07 8.07
C HIS A 62 -0.64 -4.75 9.43
N ILE A 63 0.48 -4.47 10.09
CA ILE A 63 0.77 -5.02 11.43
C ILE A 63 -0.29 -4.57 12.43
N VAL A 64 -0.65 -3.28 12.43
CA VAL A 64 -1.67 -2.75 13.34
C VAL A 64 -3.03 -3.39 13.06
N GLY A 65 -3.43 -3.51 11.79
CA GLY A 65 -4.67 -4.17 11.36
C GLY A 65 -4.75 -5.61 11.88
N VAL A 66 -3.70 -6.41 11.65
CA VAL A 66 -3.63 -7.79 12.15
C VAL A 66 -3.67 -7.84 13.68
N GLN A 67 -2.98 -6.93 14.37
CA GLN A 67 -2.99 -6.87 15.83
C GLN A 67 -4.37 -6.57 16.42
N VAL A 68 -5.14 -5.66 15.80
CA VAL A 68 -6.50 -5.34 16.25
C VAL A 68 -7.48 -6.47 15.88
N ALA A 69 -7.29 -7.12 14.73
CA ALA A 69 -8.05 -8.32 14.36
C ALA A 69 -7.88 -9.46 15.37
N ILE A 70 -6.64 -9.75 15.80
CA ILE A 70 -6.35 -10.78 16.83
C ILE A 70 -7.00 -10.43 18.18
N LYS A 71 -7.20 -9.14 18.46
CA LYS A 71 -7.92 -8.67 19.66
C LYS A 71 -9.45 -8.68 19.49
N ASN A 72 -9.95 -9.37 18.46
CA ASN A 72 -11.36 -9.48 18.14
C ASN A 72 -12.02 -8.11 17.83
N GLN A 73 -11.25 -7.17 17.28
CA GLN A 73 -11.72 -5.86 16.81
C GLN A 73 -11.68 -5.85 15.27
N MET A 74 -12.49 -6.72 14.65
CA MET A 74 -12.47 -6.90 13.20
C MET A 74 -12.95 -5.65 12.45
N ASP A 75 -14.00 -4.98 12.95
CA ASP A 75 -14.49 -3.72 12.37
C ASP A 75 -13.36 -2.68 12.24
N LEU A 76 -12.56 -2.52 13.30
CA LEU A 76 -11.41 -1.62 13.29
C LEU A 76 -10.32 -2.08 12.32
N SER A 77 -10.08 -3.39 12.21
CA SER A 77 -9.13 -3.93 11.23
C SER A 77 -9.55 -3.62 9.79
N VAL A 78 -10.82 -3.83 9.47
CA VAL A 78 -11.39 -3.55 8.14
C VAL A 78 -11.39 -2.05 7.89
N GLU A 79 -11.75 -1.22 8.88
CA GLU A 79 -11.71 0.24 8.78
C GLU A 79 -10.29 0.75 8.47
N ILE A 80 -9.26 0.22 9.13
CA ILE A 80 -7.86 0.57 8.84
C ILE A 80 -7.50 0.22 7.39
N ALA A 81 -7.84 -1.00 6.93
CA ALA A 81 -7.48 -1.46 5.58
C ALA A 81 -8.23 -0.70 4.47
N VAL A 82 -9.55 -0.55 4.60
CA VAL A 82 -10.38 0.15 3.63
C VAL A 82 -10.11 1.65 3.68
N GLY A 83 -9.93 2.22 4.87
CA GLY A 83 -9.59 3.63 5.07
C GLY A 83 -8.26 4.02 4.41
N SER A 84 -7.21 3.23 4.61
CA SER A 84 -5.91 3.41 3.94
C SER A 84 -6.06 3.33 2.40
N SER A 85 -6.81 2.34 1.89
CA SER A 85 -7.06 2.20 0.46
C SER A 85 -7.82 3.40 -0.14
N LEU A 86 -8.86 3.89 0.56
CA LEU A 86 -9.61 5.08 0.14
C LEU A 86 -8.75 6.34 0.19
N GLN A 87 -7.87 6.48 1.19
CA GLN A 87 -6.94 7.61 1.27
C GLN A 87 -5.99 7.63 0.08
N VAL A 88 -5.44 6.47 -0.31
CA VAL A 88 -4.57 6.38 -1.48
C VAL A 88 -5.33 6.76 -2.75
N ALA A 89 -6.54 6.22 -2.94
CA ALA A 89 -7.34 6.44 -4.15
C ALA A 89 -7.89 7.87 -4.28
N LEU A 90 -8.42 8.44 -3.18
CA LEU A 90 -9.16 9.70 -3.19
C LEU A 90 -8.29 10.93 -2.85
N PHE A 91 -7.14 10.72 -2.20
CA PHE A 91 -6.27 11.81 -1.77
C PHE A 91 -4.86 11.70 -2.35
N VAL A 92 -4.14 10.62 -2.07
CA VAL A 92 -2.71 10.52 -2.43
C VAL A 92 -2.52 10.56 -3.95
N ALA A 93 -3.21 9.70 -4.71
CA ALA A 93 -3.05 9.64 -6.16
C ALA A 93 -3.43 10.97 -6.85
N PRO A 94 -4.58 11.61 -6.56
CA PRO A 94 -4.90 12.93 -7.11
C PRO A 94 -3.87 14.01 -6.74
N VAL A 95 -3.43 14.06 -5.49
CA VAL A 95 -2.41 15.03 -5.05
C VAL A 95 -1.10 14.82 -5.82
N LEU A 96 -0.66 13.57 -5.99
CA LEU A 96 0.55 13.27 -6.76
C LEU A 96 0.45 13.69 -8.23
N VAL A 97 -0.72 13.52 -8.86
CA VAL A 97 -0.97 14.04 -10.22
C VAL A 97 -0.76 15.56 -10.24
N PHE A 98 -1.38 16.30 -9.33
CA PHE A 98 -1.23 17.77 -9.29
C PHE A 98 0.19 18.22 -8.93
N VAL A 99 0.86 17.54 -8.00
CA VAL A 99 2.26 17.83 -7.66
C VAL A 99 3.17 17.60 -8.87
N SER A 100 2.93 16.55 -9.66
CA SER A 100 3.73 16.28 -10.87
C SER A 100 3.66 17.42 -11.89
N LEU A 101 2.54 18.15 -11.95
CA LEU A 101 2.41 19.33 -12.82
C LEU A 101 3.34 20.48 -12.40
N LEU A 102 3.68 20.57 -11.12
CA LEU A 102 4.56 21.60 -10.57
C LEU A 102 6.05 21.24 -10.69
N VAL A 103 6.38 19.94 -10.61
CA VAL A 103 7.77 19.43 -10.63
C VAL A 103 8.33 19.36 -12.06
N GLY A 104 7.48 19.14 -13.08
CA GLY A 104 7.88 19.09 -14.49
C GLY A 104 7.72 17.69 -15.10
N LYS A 105 8.22 17.49 -16.32
CA LYS A 105 8.07 16.21 -17.06
C LYS A 105 9.04 15.14 -16.53
N PRO A 106 8.64 13.85 -16.51
CA PRO A 106 7.35 13.31 -16.96
C PRO A 106 6.21 13.55 -15.95
N TYR A 107 5.01 13.80 -16.48
CA TYR A 107 3.81 13.98 -15.65
C TYR A 107 3.26 12.63 -15.20
N LEU A 108 2.79 12.57 -13.95
CA LEU A 108 2.09 11.40 -13.46
C LEU A 108 0.64 11.46 -13.97
N THR A 109 0.25 10.46 -14.77
CA THR A 109 -1.10 10.33 -15.32
C THR A 109 -1.84 9.17 -14.65
N LEU A 110 -3.16 9.28 -14.50
CA LEU A 110 -4.03 8.16 -14.10
C LEU A 110 -4.33 7.22 -15.28
N HIS A 111 -3.31 6.92 -16.07
CA HIS A 111 -3.39 5.98 -17.19
C HIS A 111 -2.86 4.64 -16.71
N PHE A 112 -3.78 3.78 -16.30
CA PHE A 112 -3.50 2.41 -15.91
C PHE A 112 -3.74 1.48 -17.09
N ASN A 113 -2.91 0.44 -17.21
CA ASN A 113 -3.11 -0.59 -18.21
C ASN A 113 -4.35 -1.46 -17.88
N GLN A 114 -4.77 -2.28 -18.85
CA GLN A 114 -5.97 -3.08 -18.70
C GLN A 114 -5.88 -4.09 -17.54
N PHE A 115 -4.70 -4.65 -17.29
CA PHE A 115 -4.49 -5.60 -16.19
C PHE A 115 -4.58 -4.93 -14.81
N GLU A 116 -3.98 -3.74 -14.66
CA GLU A 116 -4.06 -2.94 -13.43
C GLU A 116 -5.51 -2.57 -13.10
N LEU A 117 -6.26 -2.11 -14.10
CA LEU A 117 -7.67 -1.77 -13.94
C LEU A 117 -8.50 -2.98 -13.52
N ILE A 118 -8.31 -4.13 -14.18
CA ILE A 118 -9.02 -5.36 -13.82
C ILE A 118 -8.65 -5.80 -12.41
N ALA A 119 -7.36 -5.79 -12.04
CA ALA A 119 -6.91 -6.21 -10.71
C ALA A 119 -7.47 -5.30 -9.60
N MET A 120 -7.44 -3.98 -9.80
CA MET A 120 -7.98 -3.02 -8.86
C MET A 120 -9.51 -3.16 -8.70
N MET A 121 -10.23 -3.31 -9.82
CA MET A 121 -11.68 -3.52 -9.80
C MET A 121 -12.04 -4.85 -9.14
N ALA A 122 -11.33 -5.93 -9.46
CA ALA A 122 -11.52 -7.23 -8.83
C ALA A 122 -11.25 -7.16 -7.33
N GLY A 123 -10.17 -6.51 -6.91
CA GLY A 123 -9.85 -6.29 -5.49
C GLY A 123 -10.98 -5.56 -4.76
N ALA A 124 -11.47 -4.46 -5.31
CA ALA A 124 -12.57 -3.71 -4.73
C ALA A 124 -13.87 -4.53 -4.63
N VAL A 125 -14.23 -5.28 -5.67
CA VAL A 125 -15.42 -6.14 -5.68
C VAL A 125 -15.28 -7.28 -4.68
N ILE A 126 -14.13 -7.96 -4.64
CA ILE A 126 -13.90 -9.08 -3.71
C ILE A 126 -14.01 -8.60 -2.26
N VAL A 127 -13.37 -7.48 -1.92
CA VAL A 127 -13.48 -6.90 -0.57
C VAL A 127 -14.93 -6.53 -0.24
N ALA A 128 -15.67 -5.94 -1.19
CA ALA A 128 -17.07 -5.59 -0.99
C ALA A 128 -17.94 -6.84 -0.75
N LEU A 129 -17.72 -7.92 -1.50
CA LEU A 129 -18.46 -9.17 -1.36
C LEU A 129 -18.14 -9.91 -0.05
N VAL A 130 -16.86 -10.01 0.32
CA VAL A 130 -16.43 -10.66 1.56
C VAL A 130 -16.88 -9.86 2.79
N SER A 131 -17.04 -8.54 2.67
CA SER A 131 -17.52 -7.72 3.79
C SER A 131 -19.06 -7.65 3.88
N ALA A 132 -19.80 -8.23 2.94
CA ALA A 132 -21.23 -7.98 2.79
C ALA A 132 -22.10 -8.74 3.81
N ASP A 133 -21.66 -9.90 4.28
CA ASP A 133 -22.36 -10.70 5.29
C ASP A 133 -22.06 -10.23 6.73
N GLY A 134 -21.04 -9.39 6.91
CA GLY A 134 -20.67 -8.79 8.19
C GLY A 134 -19.97 -9.74 9.15
N GLU A 135 -19.59 -10.93 8.69
CA GLU A 135 -18.81 -11.90 9.46
C GLU A 135 -17.45 -12.12 8.78
N THR A 136 -16.50 -12.73 9.49
CA THR A 136 -15.20 -13.08 8.90
C THR A 136 -14.79 -14.46 9.35
N ASN A 137 -14.16 -15.22 8.45
CA ASN A 137 -13.61 -16.53 8.75
C ASN A 137 -12.15 -16.66 8.30
N TRP A 138 -11.39 -17.54 8.96
CA TRP A 138 -9.99 -17.77 8.62
C TRP A 138 -9.82 -18.26 7.17
N LEU A 139 -10.79 -19.01 6.65
CA LEU A 139 -10.76 -19.52 5.28
C LEU A 139 -10.90 -18.38 4.26
N GLU A 140 -11.76 -17.40 4.52
CA GLU A 140 -11.89 -16.20 3.68
C GLU A 140 -10.58 -15.41 3.68
N GLY A 141 -9.96 -15.25 4.86
CA GLY A 141 -8.63 -14.64 4.97
C GLY A 141 -7.59 -15.36 4.11
N VAL A 142 -7.55 -16.70 4.16
CA VAL A 142 -6.65 -17.49 3.31
C VAL A 142 -6.98 -17.33 1.83
N GLN A 143 -8.26 -17.32 1.45
CA GLN A 143 -8.67 -17.08 0.06
C GLN A 143 -8.22 -15.71 -0.45
N LEU A 144 -8.35 -14.66 0.36
CA LEU A 144 -7.88 -13.31 0.02
C LEU A 144 -6.35 -13.28 -0.18
N LEU A 145 -5.59 -13.94 0.69
CA LEU A 145 -4.14 -14.07 0.53
C LEU A 145 -3.76 -14.84 -0.73
N VAL A 146 -4.50 -15.90 -1.08
CA VAL A 146 -4.29 -16.67 -2.31
C VAL A 146 -4.58 -15.81 -3.54
N VAL A 147 -5.68 -15.05 -3.55
CA VAL A 147 -5.99 -14.11 -4.65
C VAL A 147 -4.87 -13.08 -4.81
N TYR A 148 -4.39 -12.49 -3.71
CA TYR A 148 -3.28 -11.56 -3.74
C TYR A 148 -2.00 -12.20 -4.30
N ALA A 149 -1.65 -13.41 -3.86
CA ALA A 149 -0.50 -14.15 -4.36
C ALA A 149 -0.62 -14.48 -5.87
N MET A 150 -1.81 -14.85 -6.33
CA MET A 150 -2.07 -15.08 -7.76
C MET A 150 -1.90 -13.80 -8.58
N LEU A 151 -2.40 -12.65 -8.11
CA LEU A 151 -2.21 -11.37 -8.76
C LEU A 151 -0.73 -10.96 -8.77
N ALA A 152 -0.02 -11.12 -7.66
CA ALA A 152 1.41 -10.84 -7.58
C ALA A 152 2.21 -11.70 -8.57
N LEU A 153 1.90 -13.00 -8.67
CA LEU A 153 2.50 -13.88 -9.68
C LEU A 153 2.14 -13.46 -11.11
N ALA A 154 0.89 -13.07 -11.36
CA ALA A 154 0.48 -12.58 -12.67
C ALA A 154 1.27 -11.33 -13.08
N PHE A 155 1.44 -10.37 -12.17
CA PHE A 155 2.24 -9.17 -12.42
C PHE A 155 3.74 -9.46 -12.54
N PHE A 156 4.25 -10.49 -11.88
CA PHE A 156 5.64 -10.93 -12.03
C PHE A 156 5.93 -11.44 -13.44
N PHE A 157 4.97 -12.15 -14.06
CA PHE A 157 5.11 -12.69 -15.42
C PHE A 157 4.59 -11.76 -16.52
N LEU A 158 4.01 -10.61 -16.16
CA LEU A 158 3.50 -9.64 -17.13
C LEU A 158 4.69 -8.96 -17.82
N PRO A 159 4.87 -9.14 -19.15
CA PRO A 159 5.98 -8.52 -19.85
C PRO A 159 5.83 -7.00 -19.83
N ALA A 160 6.90 -6.31 -19.45
CA ALA A 160 6.98 -4.84 -19.46
C ALA A 160 6.84 -4.28 -20.88
#